data_AF-A0A815LDY3-F1
#
_entry.id   AF-A0A815LDY3-F1
#
_cell.length_a   1.000
_cell.length_b   1.000
_cell.length_c   1.000
_cell.angle_alpha   90.00
_cell.angle_beta   90.00
_cell.angle_gamma   90.00
#
_symmetry.space_group_name_H-M   'P 1'
#
loop_
_entity.id
_entity.type
_entity.pdbx_description
1 polymer ?
#
loop_
_entity_poly.entity_id
_entity_poly.type
_entity_poly.pdbx_seq_one_letter_code
_entity_poly.pdbx_strand_id
1 'polypeptide(L)'
;MFQTRIFSIILFIIIQYFIFVHSQCPSNVLIKPCLCIENNSSKNNEMVLYPTLTDMIPIRQKSIVCENIKNSSIDLRSIFIKLSTILATNNQSYNLTNFNDFLLHNTEINHLPENVFGNITFSYIILYHNTLLKSIDINAFNNTRNYVEVFRTLNTSLSDSKTLFTIINEFKNLRLLSMENDKLKSIPDNAFNHTELRYIWFGAHYKQTSQPIDHIGKYPFYNVPNLDALRIFSPVLTKIGKYSLAVNRRATLIDDDDLNNMLYIEIAGSMLNASSFEPTSLTRFRNRAVFLRLYNTSID
;
A
#
# COMPACT_ATOMS: atom_id res chain seq x y z
N MET A 1 20.80 -82.40 -11.34
CA MET A 1 19.34 -82.58 -11.28
C MET A 1 18.79 -81.43 -10.43
N PHE A 2 18.07 -80.52 -11.09
CA PHE A 2 17.28 -79.36 -10.59
C PHE A 2 18.00 -78.28 -9.74
N GLN A 3 18.15 -77.03 -10.21
CA GLN A 3 17.16 -75.92 -10.23
C GLN A 3 16.76 -75.51 -8.80
N THR A 4 16.74 -74.24 -8.36
CA THR A 4 16.46 -72.97 -9.04
C THR A 4 16.58 -71.83 -8.01
N ARG A 5 17.13 -70.67 -8.42
CA ARG A 5 16.57 -69.29 -8.26
C ARG A 5 16.45 -68.70 -6.81
N ILE A 6 16.65 -67.41 -6.51
CA ILE A 6 16.91 -66.18 -7.28
C ILE A 6 16.99 -64.97 -6.29
N PHE A 7 17.54 -63.85 -6.79
CA PHE A 7 17.33 -62.43 -6.44
C PHE A 7 18.32 -61.71 -5.50
N SER A 8 19.37 -61.20 -6.15
CA SER A 8 19.82 -59.80 -6.02
C SER A 8 18.66 -58.82 -6.09
N ILE A 9 18.56 -57.91 -5.12
CA ILE A 9 17.98 -56.59 -5.33
C ILE A 9 19.05 -55.58 -4.94
N ILE A 10 19.77 -55.14 -5.96
CA ILE A 10 20.68 -53.99 -5.93
C ILE A 10 19.78 -52.76 -5.80
N LEU A 11 19.91 -52.07 -4.67
CA LEU A 11 19.26 -50.80 -4.38
C LEU A 11 19.91 -49.68 -5.18
N PHE A 12 19.57 -49.55 -6.47
CA PHE A 12 19.81 -48.34 -7.25
C PHE A 12 18.61 -47.41 -7.06
N ILE A 13 18.55 -46.70 -5.94
CA ILE A 13 17.71 -45.50 -5.83
C ILE A 13 18.56 -44.33 -6.27
N ILE A 14 18.38 -43.96 -7.53
CA ILE A 14 18.80 -42.67 -8.07
C ILE A 14 18.01 -41.60 -7.30
N ILE A 15 18.63 -41.03 -6.27
CA ILE A 15 18.18 -39.78 -5.67
C ILE A 15 18.55 -38.68 -6.66
N GLN A 16 17.69 -38.44 -7.65
CA GLN A 16 17.56 -37.13 -8.28
C GLN A 16 16.32 -36.46 -7.72
N TYR A 17 16.41 -36.02 -6.46
CA TYR A 17 15.60 -34.92 -5.98
C TYR A 17 16.17 -33.63 -6.58
N PHE A 18 15.92 -33.39 -7.87
CA PHE A 18 15.93 -32.03 -8.38
C PHE A 18 14.69 -31.35 -7.83
N ILE A 19 14.82 -30.71 -6.67
CA ILE A 19 13.89 -29.65 -6.28
C ILE A 19 14.18 -28.50 -7.24
N PHE A 20 13.52 -28.50 -8.40
CA PHE A 20 13.39 -27.29 -9.19
C PHE A 20 12.53 -26.34 -8.35
N VAL A 21 13.19 -25.47 -7.58
CA VAL A 21 12.59 -24.21 -7.13
C VAL A 21 12.38 -23.41 -8.41
N HIS A 22 11.19 -23.54 -8.99
CA HIS A 22 10.83 -22.84 -10.21
C HIS A 22 10.73 -21.35 -9.86
N SER A 23 11.67 -20.55 -10.38
CA SER A 23 11.57 -19.09 -10.28
C SER A 23 10.34 -18.63 -11.06
N GLN A 24 9.36 -18.03 -10.38
CA GLN A 24 8.19 -17.41 -11.00
C GLN A 24 8.52 -16.11 -11.72
N CYS A 25 9.67 -15.48 -11.42
CA CYS A 25 10.24 -14.49 -12.32
C CYS A 25 10.81 -15.21 -13.57
N PRO A 26 10.36 -14.86 -14.79
CA PRO A 26 10.89 -15.49 -15.98
C PRO A 26 12.39 -15.19 -16.07
N SER A 27 13.22 -16.22 -16.00
CA SER A 27 14.69 -16.14 -15.91
C SER A 27 15.35 -15.39 -17.09
N ASN A 28 14.60 -15.14 -18.17
CA ASN A 28 15.08 -14.50 -19.39
C ASN A 28 14.32 -13.22 -19.77
N VAL A 29 13.43 -12.70 -18.91
CA VAL A 29 12.65 -11.50 -19.25
C VAL A 29 13.18 -10.31 -18.48
N LEU A 30 14.14 -9.64 -19.10
CA LEU A 30 14.37 -8.23 -18.79
C LEU A 30 13.12 -7.45 -19.22
N ILE A 31 12.28 -7.13 -18.24
CA ILE A 31 11.11 -6.25 -18.41
C ILE A 31 11.61 -4.80 -18.47
N LYS A 32 12.65 -4.46 -19.24
CA LYS A 32 13.23 -3.11 -19.17
C LYS A 32 12.14 -2.05 -19.39
N PRO A 33 12.09 -1.01 -18.55
CA PRO A 33 13.01 -0.64 -17.47
C PRO A 33 12.66 -1.21 -16.08
N CYS A 34 11.70 -2.10 -15.99
CA CYS A 34 11.33 -2.83 -14.78
C CYS A 34 12.13 -4.12 -14.57
N LEU A 35 12.19 -4.56 -13.32
CA LEU A 35 12.82 -5.78 -12.87
C LEU A 35 11.80 -6.62 -12.11
N CYS A 36 11.76 -7.92 -12.39
CA CYS A 36 11.06 -8.90 -11.57
C CYS A 36 12.03 -9.41 -10.50
N ILE A 37 11.66 -9.28 -9.24
CA ILE A 37 12.46 -9.68 -8.08
C ILE A 37 11.78 -10.85 -7.39
N GLU A 38 12.52 -11.93 -7.20
CA GLU A 38 12.09 -13.12 -6.48
C GLU A 38 13.16 -13.50 -5.46
N ASN A 39 12.88 -13.26 -4.18
CA ASN A 39 13.76 -13.66 -3.09
C ASN A 39 13.46 -15.10 -2.68
N ASN A 40 14.27 -16.06 -3.14
CA ASN A 40 14.21 -17.49 -2.77
C ASN A 40 14.68 -17.78 -1.33
N SER A 41 14.95 -16.76 -0.54
CA SER A 41 15.42 -16.89 0.84
C SER A 41 14.23 -17.02 1.79
N SER A 42 14.07 -18.19 2.40
CA SER A 42 13.24 -18.42 3.59
C SER A 42 13.76 -17.71 4.85
N LYS A 43 14.87 -16.96 4.75
CA LYS A 43 15.29 -16.01 5.77
C LYS A 43 14.65 -14.67 5.46
N ASN A 44 13.97 -14.12 6.46
CA ASN A 44 13.29 -12.81 6.54
C ASN A 44 14.20 -11.59 6.26
N ASN A 45 15.09 -11.67 5.28
CA ASN A 45 15.82 -10.53 4.77
C ASN A 45 14.89 -9.82 3.78
N GLU A 46 13.92 -9.10 4.34
CA GLU A 46 13.23 -8.04 3.61
C GLU A 46 14.29 -7.18 2.94
N MET A 47 14.28 -7.12 1.61
CA MET A 47 15.21 -6.25 0.90
C MET A 47 14.74 -4.83 1.15
N VAL A 48 15.39 -4.16 2.09
CA VAL A 48 15.10 -2.78 2.47
C VAL A 48 15.71 -1.86 1.44
N LEU A 49 14.88 -1.23 0.62
CA LEU A 49 15.27 -0.05 -0.12
C LEU A 49 15.20 1.16 0.82
N TYR A 50 16.38 1.68 1.22
CA TYR A 50 16.65 2.94 1.92
C TYR A 50 16.55 2.95 3.48
N PRO A 51 17.60 3.39 4.21
CA PRO A 51 17.69 3.27 5.67
C PRO A 51 17.35 4.54 6.47
N THR A 52 16.45 5.41 6.02
CA THR A 52 15.91 6.44 6.93
C THR A 52 14.98 5.75 7.93
N LEU A 53 15.19 5.99 9.22
CA LEU A 53 14.71 5.18 10.36
C LEU A 53 13.17 4.95 10.47
N THR A 54 12.38 5.50 9.55
CA THR A 54 10.91 5.39 9.51
C THR A 54 10.34 4.82 8.20
N ASP A 55 11.16 4.58 7.17
CA ASP A 55 10.69 4.34 5.80
C ASP A 55 11.23 3.05 5.18
N MET A 56 11.43 2.00 5.99
CA MET A 56 11.70 0.68 5.43
C MET A 56 10.49 0.24 4.59
N ILE A 57 10.67 0.14 3.27
CA ILE A 57 9.74 -0.57 2.39
C ILE A 57 10.29 -1.98 2.25
N PRO A 58 9.73 -2.96 2.97
CA PRO A 58 10.14 -4.34 2.77
C PRO A 58 9.64 -4.80 1.40
N ILE A 59 10.56 -5.09 0.49
CA ILE A 59 10.22 -5.80 -0.74
C ILE A 59 10.04 -7.28 -0.40
N ARG A 60 8.83 -7.78 -0.66
CA ARG A 60 8.43 -9.16 -0.41
C ARG A 60 8.92 -10.09 -1.51
N GLN A 61 8.67 -11.37 -1.31
CA GLN A 61 8.85 -12.37 -2.36
C GLN A 61 7.94 -11.99 -3.54
N LYS A 62 8.44 -12.04 -4.79
CA LYS A 62 7.66 -11.78 -6.02
C LYS A 62 7.15 -10.34 -6.16
N SER A 63 8.07 -9.45 -6.54
CA SER A 63 7.79 -8.03 -6.73
C SER A 63 8.25 -7.54 -8.08
N ILE A 64 7.58 -6.52 -8.62
CA ILE A 64 7.99 -5.84 -9.86
C ILE A 64 8.40 -4.42 -9.50
N VAL A 65 9.66 -4.09 -9.79
CA VAL A 65 10.25 -2.78 -9.51
C VAL A 65 10.54 -2.09 -10.83
N CYS A 66 9.89 -0.95 -11.06
CA CYS A 66 10.13 -0.07 -12.19
C CYS A 66 10.83 1.19 -11.68
N GLU A 67 12.11 1.36 -11.99
CA GLU A 67 12.90 2.45 -11.42
C GLU A 67 13.67 3.27 -12.46
N ASN A 68 13.96 4.52 -12.11
CA ASN A 68 14.84 5.41 -12.87
C ASN A 68 14.40 5.64 -14.34
N ILE A 69 13.08 5.60 -14.60
CA ILE A 69 12.54 5.80 -15.93
C ILE A 69 12.55 7.30 -16.27
N LYS A 70 13.49 7.72 -17.11
CA LYS A 70 13.66 9.12 -17.58
C LYS A 70 12.89 9.45 -18.87
N ASN A 71 12.02 8.53 -19.31
CA ASN A 71 11.16 8.76 -20.46
C ASN A 71 9.70 8.75 -19.99
N SER A 72 9.10 9.94 -19.92
CA SER A 72 7.71 10.12 -19.54
C SER A 72 6.71 9.47 -20.51
N SER A 73 7.14 9.17 -21.74
CA SER A 73 6.31 8.50 -22.77
C SER A 73 6.32 6.98 -22.67
N ILE A 74 6.90 6.41 -21.60
CA ILE A 74 6.92 4.97 -21.45
C ILE A 74 5.51 4.43 -21.22
N ASP A 75 5.16 3.39 -21.98
CA ASP A 75 3.89 2.69 -21.81
C ASP A 75 4.06 1.53 -20.83
N LEU A 76 3.83 1.80 -19.54
CA LEU A 76 3.80 0.77 -18.50
C LEU A 76 2.78 -0.33 -18.81
N ARG A 77 1.65 0.00 -19.45
CA ARG A 77 0.62 -0.99 -19.77
C ARG A 77 1.13 -2.01 -20.78
N SER A 78 1.81 -1.56 -21.83
CA SER A 78 2.45 -2.45 -22.80
C SER A 78 3.48 -3.38 -22.14
N ILE A 79 4.22 -2.87 -21.16
CA ILE A 79 5.16 -3.66 -20.36
C ILE A 79 4.46 -4.80 -19.62
N PHE A 80 3.38 -4.49 -18.89
CA PHE A 80 2.65 -5.50 -18.12
C PHE A 80 1.86 -6.49 -19.01
N ILE A 81 1.33 -6.04 -20.16
CA ILE A 81 0.72 -6.93 -21.16
C ILE A 81 1.77 -7.93 -21.67
N LYS A 82 2.97 -7.45 -22.03
CA LYS A 82 4.06 -8.33 -22.49
C LYS A 82 4.45 -9.34 -21.42
N LEU A 83 4.59 -8.91 -20.17
CA LEU A 83 4.87 -9.82 -19.06
C LEU A 83 3.76 -10.87 -18.91
N SER A 84 2.49 -10.45 -18.90
CA SER A 84 1.36 -11.38 -18.77
C SER A 84 1.32 -12.42 -19.88
N THR A 85 1.68 -12.04 -21.11
CA THR A 85 1.77 -12.95 -22.26
C THR A 85 2.86 -13.98 -22.05
N ILE A 86 4.04 -13.57 -21.57
CA ILE A 86 5.16 -14.48 -21.32
C ILE A 86 4.83 -15.47 -20.20
N LEU A 87 4.16 -15.01 -19.14
CA LEU A 87 3.71 -15.87 -18.05
C LEU A 87 2.68 -16.90 -18.54
N ALA A 88 1.79 -16.53 -19.46
CA ALA A 88 0.80 -17.43 -20.03
C ALA A 88 1.42 -18.53 -20.92
N THR A 89 2.47 -18.22 -21.69
CA THR A 89 3.11 -19.19 -22.60
C THR A 89 3.90 -20.29 -21.89
N ASN A 90 4.26 -20.10 -20.61
CA ASN A 90 5.14 -21.03 -19.89
C ASN A 90 4.42 -22.29 -19.33
N ASN A 91 3.12 -22.51 -19.64
CA ASN A 91 2.35 -23.74 -19.37
C ASN A 91 2.48 -24.35 -17.95
N GLN A 92 2.92 -23.59 -16.95
CA GLN A 92 3.05 -24.03 -15.56
C GLN A 92 2.14 -23.20 -14.65
N SER A 93 1.13 -23.88 -14.09
CA SER A 93 0.40 -23.59 -12.85
C SER A 93 -0.34 -22.24 -12.69
N TYR A 94 -1.56 -22.37 -12.16
CA TYR A 94 -2.54 -21.32 -11.88
C TYR A 94 -2.12 -20.38 -10.74
N ASN A 95 -1.08 -19.55 -10.89
CA ASN A 95 -0.87 -18.38 -10.01
C ASN A 95 0.22 -17.38 -10.46
N LEU A 96 0.74 -17.48 -11.69
CA LEU A 96 1.92 -16.70 -12.09
C LEU A 96 1.66 -15.18 -12.18
N THR A 97 0.41 -14.76 -12.42
CA THR A 97 0.05 -13.34 -12.60
C THR A 97 -0.13 -12.55 -11.29
N ASN A 98 -0.08 -13.22 -10.14
CA ASN A 98 -0.30 -12.58 -8.85
C ASN A 98 1.04 -12.28 -8.19
N PHE A 99 1.39 -10.99 -8.12
CA PHE A 99 2.62 -10.50 -7.49
C PHE A 99 2.27 -9.87 -6.15
N ASN A 100 3.26 -9.78 -5.26
CA ASN A 100 3.08 -9.13 -3.98
C ASN A 100 3.16 -7.62 -4.16
N ASP A 101 4.30 -7.11 -4.66
CA ASP A 101 4.53 -5.67 -4.71
C ASP A 101 4.75 -5.16 -6.13
N PHE A 102 4.14 -4.01 -6.40
CA PHE A 102 4.55 -3.13 -7.48
C PHE A 102 5.18 -1.88 -6.88
N LEU A 103 6.44 -1.63 -7.23
CA LEU A 103 7.17 -0.43 -6.87
C LEU A 103 7.47 0.39 -8.12
N LEU A 104 6.94 1.62 -8.16
CA LEU A 104 7.32 2.64 -9.14
C LEU A 104 8.21 3.67 -8.44
N HIS A 105 9.46 3.79 -8.85
CA HIS A 105 10.45 4.61 -8.13
C HIS A 105 11.23 5.57 -9.05
N ASN A 106 11.31 6.84 -8.66
CA ASN A 106 12.16 7.85 -9.33
C ASN A 106 11.94 7.91 -10.86
N THR A 107 10.68 7.96 -11.27
CA THR A 107 10.30 8.01 -12.69
C THR A 107 9.80 9.41 -13.09
N GLU A 108 9.90 9.71 -14.37
CA GLU A 108 9.33 10.92 -14.98
C GLU A 108 7.90 10.73 -15.48
N ILE A 109 7.27 9.60 -15.13
CA ILE A 109 5.88 9.31 -15.48
C ILE A 109 4.97 10.30 -14.76
N ASN A 110 4.13 10.98 -15.52
CA ASN A 110 3.23 12.01 -15.00
C ASN A 110 1.77 11.54 -14.83
N HIS A 111 1.43 10.40 -15.41
CA HIS A 111 0.10 9.83 -15.43
C HIS A 111 0.17 8.29 -15.48
N LEU A 112 -0.63 7.61 -14.65
CA LEU A 112 -0.86 6.17 -14.78
C LEU A 112 -2.14 5.92 -15.59
N PRO A 113 -2.07 5.24 -16.76
CA PRO A 113 -3.21 5.04 -17.63
C PRO A 113 -4.19 3.99 -17.09
N GLU A 114 -5.36 3.89 -17.73
CA GLU A 114 -6.33 2.83 -17.46
C GLU A 114 -5.71 1.43 -17.57
N ASN A 115 -6.15 0.51 -16.72
CA ASN A 115 -5.73 -0.90 -16.74
C ASN A 115 -4.21 -1.09 -16.84
N VAL A 116 -3.42 -0.30 -16.11
CA VAL A 116 -1.96 -0.24 -16.25
C VAL A 116 -1.29 -1.60 -16.05
N PHE A 117 -1.84 -2.48 -15.21
CA PHE A 117 -1.26 -3.80 -14.94
C PHE A 117 -1.75 -4.92 -15.88
N GLY A 118 -2.65 -4.63 -16.83
CA GLY A 118 -3.27 -5.66 -17.65
C GLY A 118 -3.85 -6.79 -16.78
N ASN A 119 -3.41 -8.03 -17.00
CA ASN A 119 -3.86 -9.21 -16.26
C ASN A 119 -3.04 -9.51 -14.99
N ILE A 120 -2.07 -8.69 -14.65
CA ILE A 120 -1.23 -8.85 -13.46
C ILE A 120 -1.93 -8.21 -12.26
N THR A 121 -1.81 -8.84 -11.10
CA THR A 121 -2.35 -8.34 -9.84
C THR A 121 -1.24 -8.13 -8.81
N PHE A 122 -1.48 -7.20 -7.89
CA PHE A 122 -0.58 -6.79 -6.83
C PHE A 122 -1.36 -6.60 -5.52
N SER A 123 -0.76 -7.04 -4.42
CA SER A 123 -1.28 -6.77 -3.07
C SER A 123 -0.78 -5.42 -2.53
N TYR A 124 0.38 -4.96 -3.00
CA TYR A 124 1.06 -3.74 -2.55
C TYR A 124 1.34 -2.87 -3.76
N ILE A 125 0.89 -1.63 -3.73
CA ILE A 125 1.19 -0.61 -4.74
C ILE A 125 1.93 0.52 -4.04
N ILE A 126 3.17 0.76 -4.49
CA ILE A 126 4.08 1.71 -3.87
C ILE A 126 4.61 2.66 -4.93
N LEU A 127 4.31 3.95 -4.77
CA LEU A 127 4.71 5.02 -5.69
C LEU A 127 5.66 5.97 -4.96
N TYR A 128 6.95 5.91 -5.28
CA TYR A 128 7.98 6.58 -4.49
C TYR A 128 8.84 7.53 -5.34
N HIS A 129 9.09 8.75 -4.85
CA HIS A 129 9.90 9.78 -5.53
C HIS A 129 9.50 10.04 -7.00
N ASN A 130 8.22 9.87 -7.34
CA ASN A 130 7.70 10.17 -8.67
C ASN A 130 7.15 11.61 -8.67
N THR A 131 8.06 12.58 -8.56
CA THR A 131 7.70 14.00 -8.35
C THR A 131 6.88 14.60 -9.50
N LEU A 132 6.91 13.98 -10.68
CA LEU A 132 6.10 14.39 -11.84
C LEU A 132 4.73 13.70 -11.93
N LEU A 133 4.48 12.65 -11.13
CA LEU A 133 3.22 11.90 -11.14
C LEU A 133 2.09 12.76 -10.57
N LYS A 134 1.22 13.26 -11.45
CA LYS A 134 0.13 14.19 -11.12
C LYS A 134 -1.24 13.52 -11.07
N SER A 135 -1.42 12.42 -11.79
CA SER A 135 -2.73 11.79 -11.93
C SER A 135 -2.64 10.28 -12.11
N ILE A 136 -3.72 9.60 -11.73
CA ILE A 136 -3.94 8.18 -11.95
C ILE A 136 -5.33 8.10 -12.59
N ASP A 137 -5.44 7.38 -13.69
CA ASP A 137 -6.72 7.11 -14.30
C ASP A 137 -7.63 6.37 -13.31
N ILE A 138 -8.94 6.68 -13.33
CA ILE A 138 -9.91 6.06 -12.42
C ILE A 138 -9.91 4.53 -12.50
N ASN A 139 -9.62 3.98 -13.68
CA ASN A 139 -9.60 2.56 -13.98
C ASN A 139 -8.18 1.98 -14.01
N ALA A 140 -7.15 2.72 -13.58
CA ALA A 140 -5.75 2.26 -13.65
C ALA A 140 -5.56 0.88 -12.97
N PHE A 141 -6.27 0.66 -11.86
CA PHE A 141 -6.09 -0.52 -11.00
C PHE A 141 -7.24 -1.52 -11.05
N ASN A 142 -8.12 -1.46 -12.06
CA ASN A 142 -9.34 -2.29 -12.12
C ASN A 142 -9.11 -3.79 -11.92
N ASN A 143 -8.05 -4.35 -12.51
CA ASN A 143 -7.76 -5.78 -12.38
C ASN A 143 -7.20 -6.18 -11.00
N THR A 144 -6.60 -5.23 -10.29
CA THR A 144 -5.92 -5.50 -9.01
C THR A 144 -6.68 -5.00 -7.78
N ARG A 145 -7.71 -4.17 -7.94
CA ARG A 145 -8.39 -3.47 -6.83
C ARG A 145 -8.92 -4.38 -5.72
N ASN A 146 -9.28 -5.63 -6.05
CA ASN A 146 -9.74 -6.60 -5.06
C ASN A 146 -8.59 -7.29 -4.29
N TYR A 147 -7.33 -7.05 -4.66
CA TYR A 147 -6.16 -7.65 -4.03
C TYR A 147 -5.33 -6.63 -3.25
N VAL A 148 -5.46 -5.33 -3.56
CA VAL A 148 -4.68 -4.27 -2.91
C VAL A 148 -4.98 -4.22 -1.42
N GLU A 149 -4.00 -4.61 -0.62
CA GLU A 149 -3.97 -4.46 0.84
C GLU A 149 -3.23 -3.20 1.27
N VAL A 150 -2.28 -2.74 0.47
CA VAL A 150 -1.47 -1.55 0.79
C VAL A 150 -1.33 -0.65 -0.41
N PHE A 151 -1.66 0.62 -0.19
CA PHE A 151 -1.42 1.70 -1.13
C PHE A 151 -0.55 2.76 -0.46
N ARG A 152 0.65 2.98 -1.00
CA ARG A 152 1.63 3.91 -0.46
C ARG A 152 2.14 4.89 -1.51
N THR A 153 2.15 6.17 -1.17
CA THR A 153 2.76 7.23 -1.96
C THR A 153 3.71 8.04 -1.11
N LEU A 154 4.88 8.38 -1.64
CA LEU A 154 5.79 9.31 -1.01
C LEU A 154 6.53 10.14 -2.06
N ASN A 155 6.51 11.46 -1.90
CA ASN A 155 7.12 12.44 -2.81
C ASN A 155 6.55 12.38 -4.23
N THR A 156 5.23 12.38 -4.37
CA THR A 156 4.56 12.51 -5.68
C THR A 156 3.94 13.91 -5.87
N SER A 157 3.38 14.17 -7.05
CA SER A 157 2.56 15.37 -7.29
C SER A 157 1.06 15.07 -7.29
N LEU A 158 0.64 13.93 -6.73
CA LEU A 158 -0.77 13.59 -6.59
C LEU A 158 -1.45 14.60 -5.66
N SER A 159 -2.57 15.16 -6.10
CA SER A 159 -3.36 16.12 -5.33
C SER A 159 -4.74 15.56 -4.98
N ASP A 160 -5.45 16.28 -4.12
CA ASP A 160 -6.84 16.01 -3.76
C ASP A 160 -7.76 16.21 -4.97
N SER A 161 -7.94 15.14 -5.73
CA SER A 161 -8.94 15.03 -6.78
C SER A 161 -10.03 14.05 -6.36
N LYS A 162 -11.27 14.29 -6.83
CA LYS A 162 -12.36 13.33 -6.67
C LYS A 162 -11.95 11.95 -7.19
N THR A 163 -11.17 11.90 -8.27
CA THR A 163 -10.64 10.69 -8.87
C THR A 163 -9.78 9.89 -7.89
N LEU A 164 -8.82 10.53 -7.20
CA LEU A 164 -7.91 9.85 -6.28
C LEU A 164 -8.66 9.13 -5.14
N PHE A 165 -9.59 9.82 -4.46
CA PHE A 165 -10.38 9.19 -3.38
C PHE A 165 -11.35 8.14 -3.91
N THR A 166 -11.82 8.27 -5.16
CA THR A 166 -12.65 7.22 -5.78
C THR A 166 -11.80 5.96 -6.00
N ILE A 167 -10.59 6.09 -6.55
CA ILE A 167 -9.65 4.96 -6.73
C ILE A 167 -9.37 4.27 -5.40
N ILE A 168 -9.05 5.02 -4.34
CA ILE A 168 -8.75 4.45 -3.02
C ILE A 168 -9.96 3.65 -2.48
N ASN A 169 -11.19 4.15 -2.67
CA ASN A 169 -12.42 3.45 -2.26
C ASN A 169 -12.75 2.20 -3.10
N GLU A 170 -12.08 1.98 -4.22
CA GLU A 170 -12.19 0.73 -4.97
C GLU A 170 -11.38 -0.40 -4.37
N PHE A 171 -10.36 -0.12 -3.54
CA PHE A 171 -9.51 -1.13 -2.91
C PHE A 171 -10.23 -1.82 -1.75
N LYS A 172 -10.85 -2.97 -2.01
CA LYS A 172 -11.75 -3.63 -1.05
C LYS A 172 -11.05 -4.25 0.14
N ASN A 173 -9.80 -4.65 -0.04
CA ASN A 173 -8.99 -5.30 1.00
C ASN A 173 -7.93 -4.36 1.60
N LEU A 174 -8.06 -3.03 1.36
CA LEU A 174 -7.08 -2.05 1.82
C LEU A 174 -6.99 -2.06 3.35
N ARG A 175 -5.78 -2.32 3.86
CA ARG A 175 -5.43 -2.37 5.29
C ARG A 175 -4.54 -1.20 5.70
N LEU A 176 -3.70 -0.70 4.79
CA LEU A 176 -2.84 0.45 5.01
C LEU A 176 -2.92 1.44 3.84
N LEU A 177 -3.19 2.69 4.18
CA LEU A 177 -3.06 3.84 3.31
C LEU A 177 -1.99 4.76 3.88
N SER A 178 -0.94 5.04 3.11
CA SER A 178 0.10 6.00 3.47
C SER A 178 0.34 6.94 2.30
N MET A 179 0.19 8.23 2.54
CA MET A 179 0.43 9.29 1.56
C MET A 179 1.27 10.37 2.20
N GLU A 180 2.50 10.54 1.75
CA GLU A 180 3.51 11.37 2.44
C GLU A 180 4.19 12.35 1.46
N ASN A 181 4.28 13.63 1.81
CA ASN A 181 4.77 14.70 0.93
C ASN A 181 4.25 14.64 -0.52
N ASP A 182 2.94 14.46 -0.66
CA ASP A 182 2.23 14.68 -1.92
C ASP A 182 1.68 16.11 -1.97
N LYS A 183 0.68 16.36 -2.81
CA LYS A 183 0.02 17.67 -2.96
C LYS A 183 -1.43 17.65 -2.47
N LEU A 184 -1.73 16.80 -1.48
CA LEU A 184 -3.06 16.70 -0.90
C LEU A 184 -3.36 17.95 -0.07
N LYS A 185 -4.31 18.79 -0.50
CA LYS A 185 -4.71 19.99 0.26
C LYS A 185 -5.85 19.74 1.23
N SER A 186 -6.60 18.65 1.06
CA SER A 186 -7.77 18.37 1.90
C SER A 186 -8.06 16.89 2.04
N ILE A 187 -8.74 16.54 3.13
CA ILE A 187 -9.41 15.24 3.29
C ILE A 187 -10.92 15.49 3.17
N PRO A 188 -11.61 14.97 2.14
CA PRO A 188 -13.00 15.32 1.86
C PRO A 188 -13.99 14.67 2.85
N ASP A 189 -15.23 15.15 2.81
CA ASP A 189 -16.34 14.53 3.54
C ASP A 189 -16.52 13.07 3.10
N ASN A 190 -16.70 12.16 4.06
CA ASN A 190 -16.86 10.71 3.81
C ASN A 190 -15.77 10.11 2.90
N ALA A 191 -14.52 10.59 3.05
CA ALA A 191 -13.39 10.20 2.21
C ALA A 191 -13.18 8.68 2.06
N PHE A 192 -13.42 7.90 3.12
CA PHE A 192 -13.10 6.47 3.16
C PHE A 192 -14.33 5.61 3.46
N ASN A 193 -14.41 4.47 2.80
CA ASN A 193 -15.42 3.44 3.01
C ASN A 193 -14.77 2.05 2.91
N HIS A 194 -14.09 1.66 3.99
CA HIS A 194 -13.25 0.47 4.06
C HIS A 194 -13.45 -0.26 5.38
N THR A 195 -13.92 -1.51 5.34
CA THR A 195 -14.04 -2.33 6.55
C THR A 195 -12.68 -2.83 7.03
N GLU A 196 -11.75 -3.11 6.12
CA GLU A 196 -10.45 -3.71 6.46
C GLU A 196 -9.34 -2.71 6.77
N LEU A 197 -9.57 -1.41 6.56
CA LEU A 197 -8.54 -0.39 6.70
C LEU A 197 -8.21 -0.14 8.18
N ARG A 198 -6.94 -0.36 8.53
CA ARG A 198 -6.43 -0.28 9.91
C ARG A 198 -5.50 0.90 10.14
N TYR A 199 -4.79 1.34 9.10
CA TYR A 199 -3.79 2.40 9.22
C TYR A 199 -3.97 3.44 8.14
N ILE A 200 -4.06 4.72 8.54
CA ILE A 200 -4.11 5.86 7.64
C ILE A 200 -3.05 6.86 8.06
N TRP A 201 -2.06 7.10 7.19
CA TRP A 201 -0.96 8.02 7.44
C TRP A 201 -0.89 9.10 6.36
N PHE A 202 -1.14 10.34 6.76
CA PHE A 202 -0.97 11.53 5.94
C PHE A 202 0.22 12.33 6.44
N GLY A 203 1.35 12.18 5.75
CA GLY A 203 2.63 12.77 6.12
C GLY A 203 3.29 12.18 7.36
N ALA A 204 4.51 12.65 7.65
CA ALA A 204 5.28 12.28 8.83
C ALA A 204 5.95 13.51 9.48
N HIS A 205 6.52 13.31 10.69
CA HIS A 205 7.03 14.36 11.58
C HIS A 205 8.16 15.22 11.01
N TYR A 206 8.82 14.76 9.95
CA TYR A 206 9.87 15.52 9.29
C TYR A 206 9.25 16.54 8.32
N LYS A 207 9.74 17.78 8.31
CA LYS A 207 9.23 18.85 7.41
C LYS A 207 9.19 18.42 5.94
N GLN A 208 10.10 17.52 5.55
CA GLN A 208 10.25 16.99 4.19
C GLN A 208 9.19 15.94 3.81
N THR A 209 8.45 15.41 4.79
CA THR A 209 7.40 14.38 4.60
C THR A 209 5.98 14.92 4.84
N SER A 210 5.81 16.22 5.10
CA SER A 210 4.50 16.80 5.45
C SER A 210 3.56 16.93 4.24
N GLN A 211 2.26 16.74 4.46
CA GLN A 211 1.24 17.02 3.45
C GLN A 211 0.76 18.48 3.56
N PRO A 212 0.38 19.15 2.47
CA PRO A 212 -0.18 20.50 2.51
C PRO A 212 -1.68 20.53 2.86
N ILE A 213 -2.16 19.61 3.71
CA ILE A 213 -3.57 19.49 4.11
C ILE A 213 -3.98 20.67 5.00
N ASP A 214 -4.78 21.59 4.48
CA ASP A 214 -5.27 22.74 5.25
C ASP A 214 -6.59 22.45 5.98
N HIS A 215 -7.37 21.45 5.54
CA HIS A 215 -8.62 21.06 6.19
C HIS A 215 -8.99 19.57 6.13
N ILE A 216 -9.74 19.13 7.15
CA ILE A 216 -10.38 17.81 7.23
C ILE A 216 -11.91 17.99 7.23
N GLY A 217 -12.58 17.29 6.31
CA GLY A 217 -14.04 17.29 6.14
C GLY A 217 -14.79 16.51 7.23
N LYS A 218 -16.10 16.34 7.04
CA LYS A 218 -17.02 15.65 7.94
C LYS A 218 -17.02 14.16 7.70
N TYR A 219 -16.98 13.38 8.79
CA TYR A 219 -17.04 11.91 8.75
C TYR A 219 -16.06 11.20 7.78
N PRO A 220 -14.84 11.70 7.51
CA PRO A 220 -13.94 11.06 6.57
C PRO A 220 -13.58 9.63 6.97
N PHE A 221 -13.48 9.36 8.28
CA PHE A 221 -13.08 8.07 8.85
C PHE A 221 -14.26 7.28 9.44
N TYR A 222 -15.50 7.75 9.27
CA TYR A 222 -16.65 7.15 9.95
C TYR A 222 -16.90 5.72 9.49
N ASN A 223 -16.79 5.45 8.19
CA ASN A 223 -16.96 4.13 7.61
C ASN A 223 -15.66 3.31 7.58
N VAL A 224 -14.77 3.54 8.55
CA VAL A 224 -13.54 2.78 8.75
C VAL A 224 -13.54 2.16 10.16
N PRO A 225 -14.40 1.15 10.41
CA PRO A 225 -14.62 0.63 11.76
C PRO A 225 -13.36 -0.03 12.35
N ASN A 226 -12.47 -0.58 11.54
CA ASN A 226 -11.28 -1.27 12.02
C ASN A 226 -10.02 -0.38 12.06
N LEU A 227 -10.18 0.96 11.99
CA LEU A 227 -9.07 1.91 12.03
C LEU A 227 -8.35 1.84 13.38
N ASP A 228 -7.09 1.43 13.44
CA ASP A 228 -6.32 1.34 14.67
C ASP A 228 -5.41 2.55 14.89
N ALA A 229 -4.84 3.09 13.81
CA ALA A 229 -4.06 4.32 13.90
C ALA A 229 -4.39 5.29 12.76
N LEU A 230 -4.61 6.54 13.14
CA LEU A 230 -4.73 7.69 12.26
C LEU A 230 -3.57 8.65 12.54
N ARG A 231 -2.89 9.05 11.49
CA ARG A 231 -1.80 10.00 11.54
C ARG A 231 -2.02 11.10 10.49
N ILE A 232 -1.99 12.35 10.92
CA ILE A 232 -2.08 13.52 10.04
C ILE A 232 -1.03 14.55 10.46
N PHE A 233 -0.03 14.75 9.62
CA PHE A 233 1.04 15.72 9.77
C PHE A 233 0.93 16.77 8.66
N SER A 234 0.43 17.96 8.99
CA SER A 234 0.39 19.08 8.06
C SER A 234 0.62 20.43 8.75
N PRO A 235 1.73 21.14 8.46
CA PRO A 235 2.04 22.46 9.02
C PRO A 235 0.94 23.52 8.80
N VAL A 236 0.14 23.35 7.75
CA VAL A 236 -0.89 24.29 7.30
C VAL A 236 -2.31 23.86 7.69
N LEU A 237 -2.46 22.78 8.46
CA LEU A 237 -3.76 22.35 8.95
C LEU A 237 -4.37 23.41 9.85
N THR A 238 -5.45 24.02 9.39
CA THR A 238 -6.15 25.11 10.08
C THR A 238 -7.58 24.75 10.44
N LYS A 239 -8.15 23.69 9.86
CA LYS A 239 -9.55 23.32 10.06
C LYS A 239 -9.79 21.81 10.20
N ILE A 240 -10.50 21.43 11.26
CA ILE A 240 -10.98 20.07 11.55
C ILE A 240 -12.50 20.16 11.70
N GLY A 241 -13.22 19.64 10.70
CA GLY A 241 -14.68 19.72 10.61
C GLY A 241 -15.46 18.95 11.68
N LYS A 242 -16.78 19.16 11.70
CA LYS A 242 -17.68 18.41 12.58
C LYS A 242 -17.54 16.90 12.35
N TYR A 243 -17.40 16.15 13.44
CA TYR A 243 -17.29 14.70 13.42
C TYR A 243 -16.14 14.17 12.55
N SER A 244 -15.09 14.97 12.32
CA SER A 244 -13.95 14.55 11.50
C SER A 244 -13.28 13.29 12.02
N LEU A 245 -13.19 13.13 13.35
CA LEU A 245 -12.55 11.97 13.98
C LEU A 245 -13.55 10.91 14.45
N ALA A 246 -14.83 11.02 14.07
CA ALA A 246 -15.83 10.02 14.41
C ALA A 246 -15.52 8.68 13.73
N VAL A 247 -15.69 7.58 14.47
CA VAL A 247 -15.52 6.22 13.95
C VAL A 247 -16.74 5.36 14.28
N ASN A 248 -17.14 4.49 13.35
CA ASN A 248 -18.31 3.62 13.51
C ASN A 248 -17.95 2.20 13.97
N ARG A 249 -16.99 2.05 14.88
CA ARG A 249 -16.72 0.77 15.56
C ARG A 249 -17.52 0.70 16.85
N ARG A 250 -18.28 -0.37 17.08
CA ARG A 250 -18.77 -0.67 18.43
C ARG A 250 -17.74 -1.56 19.11
N ALA A 251 -17.23 -1.15 20.28
CA ALA A 251 -16.45 -2.04 21.11
C ALA A 251 -17.32 -3.27 21.46
N THR A 252 -16.84 -4.48 21.16
CA THR A 252 -17.42 -5.70 21.72
C THR A 252 -17.02 -5.73 23.20
N LEU A 253 -17.98 -5.95 24.09
CA LEU A 253 -17.83 -5.95 25.56
C LEU A 253 -17.01 -7.14 26.09
N ILE A 254 -16.01 -7.62 25.34
CA ILE A 254 -15.30 -8.86 25.63
C ILE A 254 -13.83 -8.50 25.87
N ASP A 255 -13.44 -8.64 27.13
CA ASP A 255 -12.12 -8.58 27.76
C ASP A 255 -11.57 -7.19 28.15
N ASP A 256 -11.54 -6.98 29.47
CA ASP A 256 -11.06 -5.80 30.22
C ASP A 256 -9.55 -5.49 30.04
N ASP A 257 -8.81 -6.28 29.25
CA ASP A 257 -7.34 -6.20 29.14
C ASP A 257 -6.83 -5.83 27.74
N ASP A 258 -7.72 -5.55 26.78
CA ASP A 258 -7.32 -5.44 25.37
C ASP A 258 -6.91 -4.00 24.99
N LEU A 259 -5.69 -3.61 25.37
CA LEU A 259 -4.97 -2.46 24.79
C LEU A 259 -4.98 -2.47 23.25
N ASN A 260 -5.22 -3.62 22.62
CA ASN A 260 -5.37 -3.77 21.16
C ASN A 260 -6.63 -3.11 20.58
N ASN A 261 -7.59 -2.66 21.41
CA ASN A 261 -8.80 -1.96 20.96
C ASN A 261 -8.69 -0.43 20.98
N MET A 262 -7.56 0.13 21.40
CA MET A 262 -7.34 1.58 21.41
C MET A 262 -7.26 2.14 19.98
N LEU A 263 -7.83 3.32 19.76
CA LEU A 263 -7.63 4.12 18.55
C LEU A 263 -6.53 5.15 18.82
N TYR A 264 -5.43 5.05 18.08
CA TYR A 264 -4.33 6.00 18.17
C TYR A 264 -4.52 7.11 17.14
N ILE A 265 -4.60 8.36 17.59
CA ILE A 265 -4.74 9.52 16.72
C ILE A 265 -3.59 10.48 16.98
N GLU A 266 -2.80 10.73 15.94
CA GLU A 266 -1.71 11.70 15.96
C GLU A 266 -2.01 12.79 14.93
N ILE A 267 -2.22 14.04 15.40
CA ILE A 267 -2.47 15.19 14.53
C ILE A 267 -1.48 16.30 14.83
N ALA A 268 -0.92 16.92 13.79
CA ALA A 268 -0.20 18.17 13.95
C ALA A 268 -0.29 19.11 12.80
N GLY A 269 -0.15 20.37 13.18
CA GLY A 269 0.13 21.48 12.31
C GLY A 269 0.53 22.69 13.12
N SER A 270 1.56 23.41 12.67
CA SER A 270 1.99 24.67 13.29
C SER A 270 0.88 25.74 13.29
N MET A 271 -0.09 25.63 12.37
CA MET A 271 -1.26 26.51 12.32
C MET A 271 -2.46 26.00 13.12
N LEU A 272 -2.38 24.80 13.70
CA LEU A 272 -3.46 24.22 14.47
C LEU A 272 -3.56 24.90 15.84
N ASN A 273 -4.74 25.43 16.14
CA ASN A 273 -5.06 26.10 17.41
C ASN A 273 -6.48 25.72 17.85
N ALA A 274 -6.94 26.21 19.00
CA ALA A 274 -8.26 25.84 19.54
C ALA A 274 -9.42 26.14 18.57
N SER A 275 -9.35 27.23 17.79
CA SER A 275 -10.37 27.60 16.81
C SER A 275 -10.38 26.72 15.56
N SER A 276 -9.33 25.92 15.35
CA SER A 276 -9.26 24.96 14.24
C SER A 276 -10.27 23.82 14.38
N PHE A 277 -10.74 23.53 15.59
CA PHE A 277 -11.64 22.42 15.86
C PHE A 277 -13.09 22.89 15.83
N GLU A 278 -13.86 22.46 14.82
CA GLU A 278 -15.30 22.69 14.85
C GLU A 278 -15.93 21.95 16.05
N PRO A 279 -17.04 22.46 16.61
CA PRO A 279 -17.80 21.76 17.64
C PRO A 279 -18.11 20.34 17.15
N THR A 280 -17.90 19.34 18.01
CA THR A 280 -18.07 17.89 17.74
C THR A 280 -17.01 17.20 16.89
N SER A 281 -15.94 17.89 16.47
CA SER A 281 -14.79 17.27 15.75
C SER A 281 -14.17 16.09 16.49
N LEU A 282 -14.06 16.19 17.83
CA LEU A 282 -13.50 15.18 18.74
C LEU A 282 -14.59 14.33 19.44
N THR A 283 -15.67 13.97 18.74
CA THR A 283 -16.78 13.22 19.34
C THR A 283 -17.14 11.96 18.54
N ARG A 284 -18.00 11.11 19.13
CA ARG A 284 -18.55 9.89 18.52
C ARG A 284 -17.51 8.78 18.25
N PHE A 285 -16.70 8.48 19.26
CA PHE A 285 -15.81 7.31 19.27
C PHE A 285 -16.49 6.00 19.70
N ARG A 286 -17.82 6.00 19.94
CA ARG A 286 -18.66 4.79 20.15
C ARG A 286 -18.10 3.81 21.21
N ASN A 287 -17.67 4.35 22.36
CA ASN A 287 -17.07 3.62 23.49
C ASN A 287 -15.68 3.01 23.22
N ARG A 288 -15.03 3.39 22.12
CA ARG A 288 -13.64 3.04 21.87
C ARG A 288 -12.72 3.97 22.65
N ALA A 289 -11.75 3.41 23.37
CA ALA A 289 -10.67 4.18 23.98
C ALA A 289 -9.85 4.88 22.89
N VAL A 290 -9.52 6.16 23.10
CA VAL A 290 -8.76 6.96 22.15
C VAL A 290 -7.53 7.53 22.82
N PHE A 291 -6.37 7.26 22.23
CA PHE A 291 -5.15 8.00 22.53
C PHE A 291 -5.01 9.11 21.52
N LEU A 292 -5.25 10.36 21.95
CA LEU A 292 -5.12 11.54 21.10
C LEU A 292 -3.83 12.28 21.46
N ARG A 293 -2.95 12.44 20.46
CA ARG A 293 -1.74 13.24 20.56
C ARG A 293 -1.81 14.39 19.56
N LEU A 294 -1.76 15.60 20.09
CA LEU A 294 -1.58 16.83 19.33
C LEU A 294 -0.16 17.31 19.55
N TYR A 295 0.57 17.64 18.49
CA TYR A 295 1.97 18.09 18.59
C TYR A 295 2.24 19.23 17.62
N ASN A 296 3.23 20.08 17.97
CA ASN A 296 3.55 21.29 17.21
C ASN A 296 2.31 22.16 16.93
N THR A 297 1.46 22.33 17.96
CA THR A 297 0.21 23.11 17.91
C THR A 297 0.30 24.31 18.83
N SER A 298 -0.49 25.36 18.56
CA SER A 298 -0.66 26.51 19.47
C SER A 298 -1.97 26.37 20.26
N ILE A 299 -2.13 25.25 20.95
CA ILE A 299 -3.30 24.95 21.78
C ILE A 299 -2.83 25.11 23.22
N ASP A 300 -3.16 26.25 23.81
CA ASP A 300 -2.98 26.55 25.22
C ASP A 300 -4.15 26.00 26.06
#